data_AF-A0A4W5PXB0-F1
#
_entry.id   AF-A0A4W5PXB0-F1
#
_cell.length_a   1.000
_cell.length_b   1.000
_cell.length_c   1.000
_cell.angle_alpha   90.00
_cell.angle_beta   90.00
_cell.angle_gamma   90.00
#
_symmetry.space_group_name_H-M   'P 1'
#
loop_
_entity.id
_entity.type
_entity.pdbx_description
1 polymer ?
#
loop_
_entity_poly.entity_id
_entity_poly.type
_entity_poly.pdbx_seq_one_letter_code
_entity_poly.pdbx_strand_id
1 'polypeptide(L)'
;MLENMSRCNRSLLSLSLTSLALALSILAFCTSYWCEGTHKVVKPLCLSPVKLKNCGQNNKQTRLRKKALANAVHYIWETGEDKYMLRYFHTGFWLSCEAHNEEEKCRSFIELTPGETQGVLWLSVVSEFAYIGLLAMGFLLMWVEVLCLCAHKEMYALKINAFAAICTVLSGLMGMVAHMMYTTVFQLTVSIGPKDWRPQTWDYGWSFALAWISFSCCMAAAVFTLNSYTKTLIEMKHRARVRLEEARAAIQAPSYDEVLQKEQHVRNQLNVIEESIDFNHFRENWKTLNKQQQKELSIQMEMYG
;
A
#
# COMPACT_ATOMS: atom_id res chain seq x y z
N MET A 1 16.74 9.41 -8.09
CA MET A 1 15.83 8.33 -8.57
C MET A 1 14.35 8.72 -8.59
N LEU A 2 13.81 9.46 -7.60
CA LEU A 2 12.39 9.85 -7.51
C LEU A 2 11.91 10.96 -8.49
N GLU A 3 12.83 11.54 -9.27
CA GLU A 3 12.55 12.73 -10.08
C GLU A 3 12.09 12.40 -11.52
N ASN A 4 12.50 11.24 -12.06
CA ASN A 4 12.17 10.79 -13.42
C ASN A 4 10.99 9.81 -13.53
N MET A 5 10.20 9.63 -12.47
CA MET A 5 9.09 8.67 -12.49
C MET A 5 7.81 9.26 -13.09
N SER A 6 7.30 8.60 -14.12
CA SER A 6 6.02 8.95 -14.78
C SER A 6 4.86 8.98 -13.77
N ARG A 7 3.79 9.73 -14.09
CA ARG A 7 2.57 9.79 -13.24
C ARG A 7 1.95 8.40 -13.03
N CYS A 8 2.00 7.55 -14.06
CA CYS A 8 1.53 6.18 -14.01
C CYS A 8 2.35 5.32 -13.03
N ASN A 9 3.68 5.35 -13.12
CA ASN A 9 4.55 4.54 -12.25
C ASN A 9 4.39 4.90 -10.77
N ARG A 10 4.22 6.19 -10.45
CA ARG A 10 3.96 6.66 -9.08
C ARG A 10 2.63 6.13 -8.53
N SER A 11 1.58 6.18 -9.35
CA SER A 11 0.25 5.69 -8.97
C SER A 11 0.24 4.16 -8.83
N LEU A 12 0.93 3.45 -9.73
CA LEU A 12 1.08 1.99 -9.65
C LEU A 12 1.86 1.55 -8.41
N LEU A 13 2.95 2.24 -8.05
CA LEU A 13 3.70 1.95 -6.83
C LEU A 13 2.84 2.17 -5.59
N SER A 14 2.09 3.28 -5.54
CA SER A 14 1.13 3.52 -4.45
C SER A 14 0.09 2.41 -4.37
N LEU A 15 -0.48 2.01 -5.51
CA LEU A 15 -1.49 0.95 -5.58
C LEU A 15 -0.92 -0.40 -5.10
N SER A 16 0.28 -0.77 -5.53
CA SER A 16 0.95 -2.00 -5.11
C SER A 16 1.23 -2.01 -3.60
N LEU A 17 1.71 -0.89 -3.04
CA LEU A 17 1.95 -0.77 -1.60
C LEU A 17 0.64 -0.88 -0.80
N THR A 18 -0.43 -0.22 -1.25
CA THR A 18 -1.75 -0.31 -0.62
C THR A 18 -2.33 -1.72 -0.71
N SER A 19 -2.18 -2.40 -1.86
CA SER A 19 -2.61 -3.78 -2.04
C SER A 19 -1.88 -4.73 -1.10
N LEU A 20 -0.56 -4.58 -0.97
CA LEU A 20 0.25 -5.38 -0.05
C LEU A 20 -0.16 -5.10 1.40
N ALA A 21 -0.32 -3.83 1.77
CA ALA A 21 -0.78 -3.44 3.10
C ALA A 21 -2.14 -4.07 3.43
N LEU A 22 -3.09 -4.02 2.51
CA LEU A 22 -4.44 -4.57 2.70
C LEU A 22 -4.39 -6.09 2.88
N ALA A 23 -3.70 -6.81 2.00
CA ALA A 23 -3.56 -8.27 2.10
C ALA A 23 -2.92 -8.69 3.43
N LEU A 24 -1.85 -8.01 3.84
CA LEU A 24 -1.18 -8.27 5.11
C LEU A 24 -2.07 -7.94 6.32
N SER A 25 -2.84 -6.85 6.27
CA SER A 25 -3.76 -6.47 7.36
C SER A 25 -4.89 -7.47 7.53
N ILE A 26 -5.50 -7.94 6.44
CA ILE A 26 -6.56 -8.95 6.47
C ILE A 26 -6.01 -10.27 6.98
N LEU A 27 -4.83 -10.68 6.50
CA LEU A 27 -4.18 -11.90 6.96
C LEU A 27 -3.88 -11.83 8.45
N ALA A 28 -3.31 -10.72 8.93
CA ALA A 28 -3.04 -10.48 10.33
C ALA A 28 -4.32 -10.46 11.16
N PHE A 29 -5.42 -9.87 10.69
CA PHE A 29 -6.66 -9.80 11.46
C PHE A 29 -7.39 -11.14 11.59
N CYS A 30 -7.35 -11.99 10.55
CA CYS A 30 -8.04 -13.28 10.54
C CYS A 30 -7.29 -14.39 11.29
N THR A 31 -5.98 -14.25 11.48
CA THR A 31 -5.14 -15.29 12.10
C THR A 31 -5.14 -15.23 13.62
N SER A 32 -4.90 -16.38 14.24
CA SER A 32 -4.85 -16.58 15.68
C SER A 32 -3.43 -16.54 16.27
N TYR A 33 -2.43 -16.05 15.52
CA TYR A 33 -1.01 -16.04 15.90
C TYR A 33 -0.47 -14.62 16.14
N TRP A 34 -1.18 -13.81 16.92
CA TRP A 34 -0.70 -12.47 17.30
C TRP A 34 0.28 -12.51 18.45
N CYS A 35 -0.01 -13.35 19.44
CA CYS A 35 0.88 -13.63 20.54
C CYS A 35 0.94 -15.14 20.73
N GLU A 36 2.14 -15.62 21.04
CA GLU A 36 2.41 -17.03 21.28
C GLU A 36 3.13 -17.14 22.62
N GLY A 37 2.87 -18.20 23.37
CA GLY A 37 3.50 -18.31 24.67
C GLY A 37 3.22 -19.63 25.34
N THR A 38 3.67 -19.72 26.59
CA THR A 38 3.41 -20.87 27.43
C THR A 38 2.87 -20.46 28.79
N HIS A 39 1.95 -21.27 29.31
CA HIS A 39 1.44 -21.12 30.67
C HIS A 39 1.50 -22.45 31.43
N LYS A 40 1.66 -22.37 32.75
CA LYS A 40 1.76 -23.55 33.62
C LYS A 40 0.36 -24.01 34.02
N VAL A 41 0.02 -25.25 33.69
CA VAL A 41 -1.22 -25.89 34.18
C VAL A 41 -0.88 -27.06 35.08
N VAL A 42 -1.65 -27.23 36.15
CA VAL A 42 -1.55 -28.42 37.01
C VAL A 42 -1.84 -29.67 36.18
N LYS A 43 -0.97 -30.68 36.27
CA LYS A 43 -1.16 -31.95 35.55
C LYS A 43 -2.50 -32.57 35.97
N PRO A 44 -3.34 -33.02 35.02
CA PRO A 44 -4.57 -33.74 35.37
C PRO A 44 -4.23 -35.01 36.16
N LEU A 45 -5.08 -35.34 37.13
CA LEU A 45 -4.89 -36.37 38.18
C LEU A 45 -4.53 -37.79 37.67
N CYS A 46 -4.59 -38.04 36.37
CA CYS A 46 -4.32 -39.35 35.75
C CYS A 46 -2.97 -39.45 35.02
N LEU A 47 -2.18 -38.36 34.98
CA LEU A 47 -0.77 -38.37 34.54
C LEU A 47 0.23 -38.35 35.71
N SER A 48 -0.23 -38.11 36.95
CA SER A 48 0.63 -38.24 38.12
C SER A 48 0.77 -39.71 38.54
N PRO A 49 2.00 -40.21 38.80
CA PRO A 49 2.27 -41.60 39.23
C PRO A 49 1.49 -42.04 40.48
N VAL A 50 0.99 -41.08 41.28
CA VAL A 50 0.54 -41.31 42.67
C VAL A 50 -0.99 -41.53 42.80
N LYS A 51 -1.83 -41.14 41.83
CA LYS A 51 -3.31 -41.23 41.98
C LYS A 51 -4.05 -41.86 40.79
N LEU A 52 -3.54 -43.01 40.34
CA LEU A 52 -4.19 -43.91 39.36
C LEU A 52 -5.33 -44.76 39.98
N LYS A 53 -6.22 -44.18 40.81
CA LYS A 53 -7.30 -44.96 41.45
C LYS A 53 -8.71 -44.69 40.89
N ASN A 54 -8.93 -43.54 40.24
CA ASN A 54 -10.26 -43.14 39.75
C ASN A 54 -10.35 -42.85 38.24
N CYS A 55 -9.28 -43.06 37.46
CA CYS A 55 -9.39 -43.02 36.00
C CYS A 55 -9.83 -44.38 35.48
N GLY A 56 -11.00 -44.45 34.85
CA GLY A 56 -11.57 -45.68 34.30
C GLY A 56 -10.59 -46.36 33.32
N GLN A 57 -9.96 -47.44 33.77
CA GLN A 57 -9.15 -48.32 32.91
C GLN A 57 -9.68 -49.75 33.03
N ASN A 58 -9.92 -50.37 31.88
CA ASN A 58 -10.29 -51.77 31.75
C ASN A 58 -9.32 -52.68 32.53
N ASN A 59 -9.88 -53.56 33.36
CA ASN A 59 -9.23 -54.36 34.41
C ASN A 59 -8.00 -55.22 33.98
N LYS A 60 -7.68 -55.33 32.69
CA LYS A 60 -6.57 -56.14 32.17
C LYS A 60 -5.24 -55.38 32.10
N GLN A 61 -5.24 -54.08 31.77
CA GLN A 61 -4.01 -53.26 31.73
C GLN A 61 -3.46 -52.97 33.14
N THR A 62 -4.38 -52.83 34.11
CA THR A 62 -4.10 -52.44 35.49
C THR A 62 -3.32 -53.51 36.27
N ARG A 63 -3.48 -54.79 35.93
CA ARG A 63 -2.85 -55.91 36.65
C ARG A 63 -1.39 -56.10 36.28
N LEU A 64 -1.04 -55.90 35.00
CA LEU A 64 0.34 -55.95 34.51
C LEU A 64 1.16 -54.76 35.01
N ARG A 65 0.57 -53.55 35.01
CA ARG A 65 1.23 -52.33 35.52
C ARG A 65 1.41 -52.33 37.04
N LYS A 66 0.46 -52.91 37.80
CA LYS A 66 0.58 -53.07 39.26
C LYS A 66 1.75 -53.98 39.66
N LYS A 67 2.04 -55.05 38.89
CA LYS A 67 3.20 -55.92 39.16
C LYS A 67 4.53 -55.22 38.86
N ALA A 68 4.58 -54.34 37.85
CA ALA A 68 5.77 -53.55 37.55
C ALA A 68 6.01 -52.44 38.59
N LEU A 69 4.95 -51.84 39.14
CA LEU A 69 5.05 -50.73 40.10
C LEU A 69 5.32 -51.18 41.55
N ALA A 70 4.89 -52.39 41.93
CA ALA A 70 5.15 -52.93 43.27
C ALA A 70 6.65 -53.13 43.56
N ASN A 71 7.48 -53.26 42.52
CA ASN A 71 8.93 -53.40 42.61
C ASN A 71 9.68 -52.05 42.53
N ALA A 72 8.96 -50.94 42.39
CA ALA A 72 9.52 -49.59 42.27
C ALA A 72 9.04 -48.71 43.44
N VAL A 73 9.34 -49.13 44.67
CA VAL A 73 9.40 -48.21 45.82
C VAL A 73 10.65 -47.35 45.62
N HIS A 74 10.58 -46.43 44.68
CA HIS A 74 11.53 -45.34 44.55
C HIS A 74 10.85 -44.12 45.18
N TYR A 75 11.49 -43.52 46.18
CA TYR A 75 11.06 -42.24 46.74
C TYR A 75 11.20 -41.18 45.64
N ILE A 76 10.17 -41.02 44.81
CA ILE A 76 10.06 -39.87 43.92
C ILE A 76 9.66 -38.71 44.83
N TRP A 77 10.65 -37.97 45.30
CA TRP A 77 10.40 -36.58 45.70
C TRP A 77 10.03 -35.86 44.40
N GLU A 78 8.72 -35.74 44.12
CA GLU A 78 8.25 -34.83 43.08
C GLU A 78 8.64 -33.43 43.55
N THR A 79 9.76 -32.93 43.03
CA THR A 79 10.11 -31.51 43.08
C THR A 79 8.88 -30.71 42.70
N GLY A 80 8.59 -29.59 43.37
CA GLY A 80 7.34 -28.82 43.18
C GLY A 80 7.03 -28.44 41.71
N GLU A 81 8.02 -28.55 40.82
CA GLU A 81 7.92 -28.34 39.38
C GLU A 81 7.29 -29.53 38.62
N ASP A 82 7.36 -30.77 39.14
CA ASP A 82 6.76 -31.96 38.53
C ASP A 82 5.24 -31.98 38.61
N LYS A 83 4.63 -31.07 39.36
CA LYS A 83 3.16 -30.90 39.44
C LYS A 83 2.58 -30.20 38.21
N TYR A 84 3.39 -29.46 37.45
CA TYR A 84 2.92 -28.58 36.39
C TYR A 84 3.40 -29.06 35.01
N MET A 85 2.57 -28.86 34.00
CA MET A 85 2.93 -29.01 32.60
C MET A 85 2.88 -27.64 31.92
N LEU A 86 3.88 -27.34 31.09
CA LEU A 86 3.82 -26.16 30.23
C LEU A 86 2.89 -26.46 29.05
N ARG A 87 1.92 -25.58 28.81
CA ARG A 87 1.05 -25.64 27.64
C ARG A 87 1.34 -24.47 26.73
N TYR A 88 1.55 -24.78 25.46
CA TYR A 88 1.65 -23.79 24.40
C TYR A 88 0.25 -23.26 24.10
N PHE A 89 0.16 -21.94 23.90
CA PHE A 89 -1.06 -21.28 23.44
C PHE A 89 -0.70 -20.26 22.38
N HIS A 90 -1.63 -20.05 21.46
CA HIS A 90 -1.60 -18.94 20.52
C HIS A 90 -2.92 -18.18 20.62
N THR A 91 -2.83 -16.87 20.46
CA THR A 91 -4.00 -15.98 20.60
C THR A 91 -3.99 -14.92 19.52
N GLY A 92 -5.17 -14.66 18.98
CA GLY A 92 -5.45 -13.54 18.10
C GLY A 92 -6.63 -12.71 18.62
N PHE A 93 -7.22 -11.91 17.74
CA PHE A 93 -8.36 -11.04 18.07
C PHE A 93 -9.63 -11.81 18.48
N TRP A 94 -9.86 -12.97 17.87
CA TRP A 94 -11.12 -13.71 17.98
C TRP A 94 -11.03 -14.94 18.88
N LEU A 95 -9.92 -15.67 18.74
CA LEU A 95 -9.73 -17.00 19.30
C LEU A 95 -8.38 -17.06 20.03
N SER A 96 -8.39 -17.71 21.18
CA SER A 96 -7.21 -18.18 21.88
C SER A 96 -7.29 -19.70 21.97
N CYS A 97 -6.31 -20.39 21.38
CA CYS A 97 -6.27 -21.85 21.38
C CYS A 97 -5.10 -22.34 22.22
N GLU A 98 -5.36 -23.36 23.03
CA GLU A 98 -4.40 -24.04 23.89
C GLU A 98 -4.18 -25.48 23.42
N ALA A 99 -2.92 -25.93 23.42
CA ALA A 99 -2.59 -27.32 23.10
C ALA A 99 -2.91 -28.25 24.30
N HIS A 100 -3.74 -29.27 24.07
CA HIS A 100 -4.21 -30.22 25.09
C HIS A 100 -4.00 -31.68 24.65
N ASN A 101 -2.88 -32.30 25.08
CA ASN A 101 -2.62 -33.74 24.89
C ASN A 101 -2.98 -34.25 23.47
N GLU A 102 -2.45 -33.59 22.44
CA GLU A 102 -2.66 -33.87 21.00
C GLU A 102 -3.93 -33.27 20.35
N GLU A 103 -4.84 -32.65 21.12
CA GLU A 103 -5.98 -31.89 20.60
C GLU A 103 -5.85 -30.38 20.92
N GLU A 104 -6.27 -29.49 20.01
CA GLU A 104 -6.30 -28.04 20.26
C GLU A 104 -7.66 -27.62 20.79
N LYS A 105 -7.70 -26.98 21.96
CA LYS A 105 -8.92 -26.43 22.54
C LYS A 105 -8.95 -24.92 22.35
N CYS A 106 -9.88 -24.43 21.55
CA CYS A 106 -10.05 -23.00 21.31
C CYS A 106 -11.14 -22.40 22.20
N ARG A 107 -10.90 -21.19 22.72
CA ARG A 107 -11.86 -20.35 23.45
C ARG A 107 -11.88 -18.95 22.84
N SER A 108 -12.98 -18.22 22.99
CA SER A 108 -13.06 -16.85 22.46
C SER A 108 -12.26 -15.88 23.33
N PHE A 109 -11.41 -15.06 22.71
CA PHE A 109 -10.61 -14.07 23.44
C PHE A 109 -11.46 -13.02 24.20
N ILE A 110 -12.69 -12.79 23.75
CA ILE A 110 -13.65 -11.87 24.38
C ILE A 110 -14.13 -12.39 25.74
N GLU A 111 -14.18 -13.72 25.93
CA GLU A 111 -14.55 -14.34 27.21
C GLU A 111 -13.39 -14.31 28.22
N LEU A 112 -12.16 -14.21 27.72
CA LEU A 112 -10.95 -14.15 28.55
C LEU A 112 -10.70 -12.74 29.10
N THR A 113 -11.24 -11.72 28.43
CA THR A 113 -11.12 -10.32 28.84
C THR A 113 -12.14 -10.01 29.94
N PRO A 114 -11.71 -9.47 31.10
CA PRO A 114 -12.62 -9.16 32.19
C PRO A 114 -13.62 -8.08 31.77
N GLY A 115 -14.86 -8.17 32.28
CA GLY A 115 -15.97 -7.29 31.91
C GLY A 115 -15.67 -5.79 32.04
N GLU A 116 -14.84 -5.41 33.01
CA GLU A 116 -14.43 -4.02 33.26
C GLU A 116 -13.53 -3.44 32.14
N THR A 117 -12.75 -4.28 31.44
CA THR A 117 -11.86 -3.83 30.36
C THR A 117 -12.41 -4.09 28.95
N GLN A 118 -13.63 -4.64 28.83
CA GLN A 118 -14.27 -4.93 27.55
C GLN A 118 -14.41 -3.69 26.65
N GLY A 119 -14.61 -2.50 27.25
CA GLY A 119 -14.66 -1.24 26.49
C GLY A 119 -13.39 -0.99 25.68
N VAL A 120 -12.21 -1.26 26.25
CA VAL A 120 -10.92 -1.06 25.58
C VAL A 120 -10.70 -2.08 24.46
N LEU A 121 -11.15 -3.32 24.66
CA LEU A 121 -11.14 -4.35 23.61
C LEU A 121 -11.99 -3.92 22.41
N TRP A 122 -13.22 -3.45 22.64
CA TRP A 122 -14.08 -2.98 21.56
C TRP A 122 -13.48 -1.79 20.81
N LEU A 123 -12.82 -0.86 21.51
CA LEU A 123 -12.08 0.22 20.85
C LEU A 123 -10.98 -0.31 19.93
N SER A 124 -10.20 -1.30 20.39
CA SER A 124 -9.19 -1.94 19.55
C SER A 124 -9.81 -2.59 18.31
N VAL A 125 -10.87 -3.40 18.48
CA VAL A 125 -11.56 -4.08 17.37
C VAL A 125 -12.14 -3.08 16.38
N VAL A 126 -12.85 -2.05 16.85
CA VAL A 126 -13.44 -1.01 16.00
C VAL A 126 -12.36 -0.24 15.25
N SER A 127 -11.25 0.09 15.91
CA SER A 127 -10.14 0.79 15.26
C SER A 127 -9.46 -0.06 14.18
N GLU A 128 -9.34 -1.37 14.37
CA GLU A 128 -8.78 -2.28 13.38
C GLU A 128 -9.72 -2.46 12.18
N PHE A 129 -11.04 -2.57 12.42
CA PHE A 129 -12.04 -2.54 11.34
C PHE A 129 -12.02 -1.22 10.56
N ALA A 130 -11.90 -0.08 11.27
CA ALA A 130 -11.79 1.22 10.64
C ALA A 130 -10.50 1.35 9.82
N TYR A 131 -9.38 0.81 10.32
CA TYR A 131 -8.11 0.73 9.58
C TYR A 131 -8.28 -0.05 8.27
N ILE A 132 -8.74 -1.30 8.33
CA ILE A 132 -8.92 -2.15 7.14
C ILE A 132 -9.94 -1.53 6.18
N GLY A 133 -11.05 -1.00 6.71
CA GLY A 133 -12.09 -0.36 5.92
C GLY A 133 -11.60 0.89 5.18
N LEU A 134 -10.88 1.79 5.85
CA LEU A 134 -10.30 2.98 5.23
C LEU A 134 -9.20 2.61 4.21
N LEU A 135 -8.40 1.58 4.49
CA LEU A 135 -7.39 1.08 3.56
C LEU A 135 -8.02 0.48 2.31
N ALA A 136 -9.09 -0.30 2.45
CA ALA A 136 -9.87 -0.85 1.34
C ALA A 136 -10.51 0.27 0.50
N MET A 137 -11.10 1.28 1.14
CA MET A 137 -11.61 2.46 0.44
C MET A 137 -10.51 3.21 -0.31
N GLY A 138 -9.33 3.39 0.30
CA GLY A 138 -8.16 3.97 -0.35
C GLY A 138 -7.70 3.17 -1.57
N PHE A 139 -7.64 1.84 -1.44
CA PHE A 139 -7.30 0.93 -2.55
C PHE A 139 -8.30 1.06 -3.72
N LEU A 140 -9.60 1.05 -3.43
CA LEU A 140 -10.64 1.21 -4.46
C LEU A 140 -10.52 2.57 -5.17
N LEU A 141 -10.27 3.65 -4.43
CA LEU A 141 -10.08 4.97 -5.02
C LEU A 141 -8.82 5.03 -5.90
N MET A 142 -7.69 4.45 -5.47
CA MET A 142 -6.48 4.34 -6.31
C MET A 142 -6.71 3.49 -7.55
N TRP A 143 -7.50 2.41 -7.44
CA TRP A 143 -7.87 1.59 -8.58
C TRP A 143 -8.69 2.38 -9.61
N VAL A 144 -9.69 3.14 -9.15
CA VAL A 144 -10.49 4.03 -10.02
C VAL A 144 -9.63 5.15 -10.61
N GLU A 145 -8.66 5.69 -9.88
CA GLU A 145 -7.70 6.66 -10.40
C GLU A 145 -6.94 6.09 -11.62
N VAL A 146 -6.41 4.87 -11.51
CA VAL A 146 -5.71 4.19 -12.62
C VAL A 146 -6.66 3.99 -13.81
N LEU A 147 -7.91 3.57 -13.58
CA LEU A 147 -8.90 3.44 -14.66
C LEU A 147 -9.21 4.79 -15.35
N CYS A 148 -9.32 5.87 -14.58
CA CYS A 148 -9.56 7.21 -15.10
C CYS A 148 -8.35 7.78 -15.86
N LEU A 149 -7.14 7.44 -15.45
CA LEU A 149 -5.91 7.75 -16.18
C LEU A 149 -5.86 7.02 -17.53
N CYS A 150 -6.24 5.74 -17.57
CA CYS A 150 -6.38 4.98 -18.83
C CYS A 150 -7.46 5.58 -19.75
N ALA A 151 -8.54 6.13 -19.18
CA ALA A 151 -9.62 6.78 -19.91
C ALA A 151 -9.36 8.26 -20.26
N HIS A 152 -8.16 8.78 -20.02
CA HIS A 152 -7.74 10.17 -20.29
C HIS A 152 -8.62 11.27 -19.64
N LYS A 153 -9.30 10.96 -18.51
CA LYS A 153 -10.19 11.88 -17.77
C LYS A 153 -9.44 12.58 -16.62
N GLU A 154 -8.52 13.49 -16.95
CA GLU A 154 -7.60 14.11 -15.98
C GLU A 154 -8.26 14.88 -14.83
N MET A 155 -9.42 15.50 -15.04
CA MET A 155 -10.11 16.30 -14.00
C MET A 155 -10.71 15.46 -12.87
N TYR A 156 -11.23 14.28 -13.18
CA TYR A 156 -11.81 13.38 -12.18
C TYR A 156 -10.72 12.64 -11.39
N ALA A 157 -9.60 12.32 -12.06
CA ALA A 157 -8.45 11.68 -11.43
C ALA A 157 -7.88 12.51 -10.27
N LEU A 158 -7.79 13.84 -10.41
CA LEU A 158 -7.26 14.71 -9.33
C LEU A 158 -8.14 14.69 -8.08
N LYS A 159 -9.47 14.74 -8.23
CA LYS A 159 -10.39 14.70 -7.08
C LYS A 159 -10.30 13.36 -6.36
N ILE A 160 -10.29 12.26 -7.11
CA ILE A 160 -10.21 10.90 -6.56
C ILE A 160 -8.89 10.69 -5.82
N ASN A 161 -7.77 11.17 -6.37
CA ASN A 161 -6.46 11.09 -5.73
C ASN A 161 -6.43 11.85 -4.39
N ALA A 162 -7.08 13.01 -4.29
CA ALA A 162 -7.20 13.73 -3.02
C ALA A 162 -7.95 12.92 -1.96
N PHE A 163 -9.09 12.31 -2.31
CA PHE A 163 -9.82 11.43 -1.39
C PHE A 163 -9.02 10.18 -1.03
N ALA A 164 -8.33 9.57 -1.99
CA ALA A 164 -7.46 8.43 -1.75
C ALA A 164 -6.36 8.75 -0.75
N ALA A 165 -5.71 9.91 -0.90
CA ALA A 165 -4.68 10.37 0.02
C ALA A 165 -5.22 10.55 1.44
N ILE A 166 -6.37 11.22 1.59
CA ILE A 166 -7.00 11.44 2.90
C ILE A 166 -7.38 10.11 3.56
N CYS A 167 -8.03 9.20 2.82
CA CYS A 167 -8.39 7.87 3.33
C CYS A 167 -7.17 7.08 3.78
N THR A 168 -6.08 7.09 3.00
CA THR A 168 -4.85 6.32 3.31
C THR A 168 -4.12 6.90 4.52
N VAL A 169 -4.12 8.22 4.70
CA VAL A 169 -3.55 8.87 5.90
C VAL A 169 -4.38 8.56 7.15
N LEU A 170 -5.71 8.70 7.07
CA LEU A 170 -6.60 8.38 8.19
C LEU A 170 -6.51 6.89 8.56
N SER A 171 -6.38 6.02 7.56
CA SER A 171 -6.09 4.60 7.76
C SER A 171 -4.82 4.41 8.59
N GLY A 172 -3.69 5.02 8.20
CA GLY A 172 -2.45 4.93 8.98
C GLY A 172 -2.62 5.37 10.44
N LEU A 173 -3.31 6.49 10.69
CA LEU A 173 -3.58 6.95 12.05
C LEU A 173 -4.40 5.92 12.86
N MET A 174 -5.45 5.36 12.26
CA MET A 174 -6.27 4.34 12.90
C MET A 174 -5.50 3.04 13.13
N GLY A 175 -4.63 2.62 12.20
CA GLY A 175 -3.79 1.43 12.33
C GLY A 175 -2.79 1.54 13.49
N MET A 176 -2.15 2.71 13.66
CA MET A 176 -1.26 2.95 14.81
C MET A 176 -2.02 2.82 16.13
N VAL A 177 -3.21 3.43 16.23
CA VAL A 177 -4.07 3.31 17.42
C VAL A 177 -4.47 1.85 17.62
N ALA A 178 -4.92 1.15 16.58
CA ALA A 178 -5.43 -0.21 16.68
C ALA A 178 -4.37 -1.20 17.19
N HIS A 179 -3.16 -1.15 16.64
CA HIS A 179 -2.07 -2.04 17.04
C HIS A 179 -1.58 -1.74 18.46
N MET A 180 -1.50 -0.45 18.87
CA MET A 180 -1.16 -0.07 20.25
C MET A 180 -2.27 -0.42 21.25
N MET A 181 -3.52 -0.28 20.86
CA MET A 181 -4.66 -0.66 21.70
C MET A 181 -4.71 -2.18 21.87
N TYR A 182 -4.43 -2.97 20.83
CA TYR A 182 -4.38 -4.42 20.95
C TYR A 182 -3.30 -4.88 21.94
N THR A 183 -2.08 -4.35 21.83
CA THR A 183 -1.01 -4.71 22.78
C THR A 183 -1.37 -4.29 24.21
N THR A 184 -2.00 -3.14 24.38
CA THR A 184 -2.48 -2.66 25.68
C THR A 184 -3.54 -3.59 26.25
N VAL A 185 -4.55 -3.96 25.46
CA VAL A 185 -5.60 -4.91 25.87
C VAL A 185 -4.97 -6.24 26.24
N PHE A 186 -4.03 -6.75 25.45
CA PHE A 186 -3.34 -7.98 25.74
C PHE A 186 -2.58 -7.92 27.08
N GLN A 187 -1.85 -6.84 27.35
CA GLN A 187 -1.16 -6.63 28.63
C GLN A 187 -2.13 -6.58 29.82
N LEU A 188 -3.29 -5.94 29.65
CA LEU A 188 -4.36 -5.94 30.66
C LEU A 188 -4.94 -7.34 30.87
N THR A 189 -5.17 -8.12 29.81
CA THR A 189 -5.63 -9.51 29.90
C THR A 189 -4.61 -10.40 30.60
N VAL A 190 -3.31 -10.20 30.37
CA VAL A 190 -2.26 -10.97 31.07
C VAL A 190 -2.20 -10.61 32.57
N SER A 191 -2.38 -9.34 32.93
CA SER A 191 -2.24 -8.87 34.32
C SER A 191 -3.49 -9.09 35.19
N ILE A 192 -4.69 -8.96 34.61
CA ILE A 192 -5.98 -9.00 35.33
C ILE A 192 -6.79 -10.25 34.95
N GLY A 193 -6.45 -10.92 33.85
CA GLY A 193 -7.18 -12.09 33.37
C GLY A 193 -7.16 -13.29 34.32
N PRO A 194 -7.98 -14.31 33.99
CA PRO A 194 -8.21 -15.46 34.83
C PRO A 194 -6.92 -16.22 35.16
N LYS A 195 -6.81 -16.71 36.39
CA LYS A 195 -5.60 -17.39 36.91
C LYS A 195 -5.17 -18.59 36.07
N ASP A 196 -6.12 -19.26 35.42
CA ASP A 196 -5.86 -20.46 34.61
C ASP A 196 -5.29 -20.15 33.22
N TRP A 197 -5.46 -18.92 32.72
CA TRP A 197 -4.97 -18.52 31.39
C TRP A 197 -3.70 -17.66 31.44
N ARG A 198 -3.38 -17.08 32.59
CA ARG A 198 -2.27 -16.14 32.76
C ARG A 198 -0.93 -16.75 32.26
N PRO A 199 -0.33 -16.19 31.19
CA PRO A 199 0.92 -16.71 30.66
C PRO A 199 2.11 -16.37 31.56
N GLN A 200 3.08 -17.29 31.61
CA GLN A 200 4.33 -17.08 32.34
C GLN A 200 5.37 -16.41 31.43
N THR A 201 5.45 -16.87 30.18
CA THR A 201 6.26 -16.27 29.12
C THR A 201 5.38 -16.15 27.87
N TRP A 202 5.53 -15.04 27.17
CA TRP A 202 4.82 -14.78 25.92
C TRP A 202 5.69 -13.91 25.03
N ASP A 203 5.59 -14.15 23.73
CA ASP A 203 6.28 -13.43 22.68
C ASP A 203 5.26 -13.00 21.62
N TYR A 204 5.63 -12.00 20.83
CA TYR A 204 4.83 -11.57 19.68
C TYR A 204 4.91 -12.61 18.57
N GLY A 205 3.76 -13.04 18.05
CA GLY A 205 3.67 -13.99 16.94
C GLY A 205 3.89 -13.33 15.58
N TRP A 206 3.92 -14.15 14.53
CA TRP A 206 4.15 -13.69 13.16
C TRP A 206 3.13 -12.65 12.67
N SER A 207 1.88 -12.78 13.11
CA SER A 207 0.78 -11.91 12.67
C SER A 207 0.96 -10.48 13.16
N PHE A 208 1.54 -10.31 14.35
CA PHE A 208 1.91 -9.01 14.87
C PHE A 208 2.96 -8.34 13.98
N ALA A 209 3.97 -9.09 13.52
CA ALA A 209 4.95 -8.57 12.57
C ALA A 209 4.30 -8.18 11.23
N LEU A 210 3.38 -8.99 10.71
CA LEU A 210 2.64 -8.66 9.49
C LEU A 210 1.79 -7.39 9.64
N ALA A 211 1.18 -7.16 10.81
CA ALA A 211 0.45 -5.93 11.11
C ALA A 211 1.35 -4.68 11.04
N TRP A 212 2.55 -4.73 11.63
CA TRP A 212 3.52 -3.63 11.55
C TRP A 212 4.08 -3.40 10.15
N ILE A 213 4.31 -4.48 9.40
CA ILE A 213 4.72 -4.37 8.00
C ILE A 213 3.59 -3.74 7.18
N SER A 214 2.34 -4.18 7.38
CA SER A 214 1.15 -3.60 6.77
C SER A 214 1.04 -2.09 7.07
N PHE A 215 1.14 -1.71 8.34
CA PHE A 215 1.14 -0.31 8.76
C PHE A 215 2.25 0.50 8.08
N SER A 216 3.47 -0.06 8.01
CA SER A 216 4.61 0.59 7.36
C SER A 216 4.37 0.77 5.85
N CYS A 217 3.82 -0.25 5.18
CA CYS A 217 3.41 -0.18 3.78
C CYS A 217 2.29 0.85 3.57
N CYS A 218 1.32 0.93 4.47
CA CYS A 218 0.24 1.93 4.45
C CYS A 218 0.81 3.35 4.58
N MET A 219 1.73 3.58 5.51
CA MET A 219 2.38 4.88 5.70
C MET A 219 3.23 5.27 4.49
N ALA A 220 3.99 4.32 3.93
CA ALA A 220 4.72 4.55 2.69
C ALA A 220 3.77 4.90 1.53
N ALA A 221 2.68 4.14 1.37
CA ALA A 221 1.65 4.41 0.37
C ALA A 221 1.06 5.82 0.54
N ALA A 222 0.68 6.21 1.77
CA ALA A 222 0.15 7.54 2.07
C ALA A 222 1.10 8.67 1.63
N VAL A 223 2.40 8.54 1.92
CA VAL A 223 3.42 9.50 1.49
C VAL A 223 3.53 9.54 -0.03
N PHE A 224 3.52 8.38 -0.71
CA PHE A 224 3.54 8.31 -2.17
C PHE A 224 2.29 8.94 -2.80
N THR A 225 1.10 8.67 -2.26
CA THR A 225 -0.16 9.25 -2.72
C THR A 225 -0.17 10.76 -2.56
N LEU A 226 0.21 11.28 -1.38
CA LEU A 226 0.31 12.72 -1.13
C LEU A 226 1.33 13.41 -2.04
N ASN A 227 2.49 12.80 -2.25
CA ASN A 227 3.51 13.31 -3.15
C ASN A 227 3.03 13.33 -4.60
N SER A 228 2.31 12.29 -5.03
CA SER A 228 1.70 12.22 -6.35
C SER A 228 0.64 13.30 -6.54
N TYR A 229 -0.25 13.47 -5.55
CA TYR A 229 -1.29 14.49 -5.52
C TYR A 229 -0.69 15.90 -5.64
N THR A 230 0.30 16.22 -4.80
CA THR A 230 0.94 17.54 -4.80
C THR A 230 1.64 17.85 -6.12
N LYS A 231 2.42 16.89 -6.65
CA LYS A 231 3.07 17.05 -7.97
C LYS A 231 2.04 17.27 -9.09
N THR A 232 0.94 16.51 -9.08
CA THR A 232 -0.12 16.64 -10.09
C THR A 232 -0.83 18.00 -9.98
N LEU A 233 -1.12 18.46 -8.77
CA LEU A 233 -1.74 19.77 -8.53
C LEU A 233 -0.86 20.91 -9.07
N ILE A 234 0.45 20.86 -8.80
CA ILE A 234 1.41 21.87 -9.28
C ILE A 234 1.49 21.84 -10.81
N GLU A 235 1.61 20.66 -11.42
CA GLU A 235 1.67 20.50 -12.88
C GLU A 235 0.42 21.08 -13.55
N MET A 236 -0.76 20.80 -13.01
CA MET A 236 -2.03 21.32 -13.54
C MET A 236 -2.12 22.84 -13.39
N LYS A 237 -1.71 23.39 -12.25
CA LYS A 237 -1.68 24.85 -12.03
C LYS A 237 -0.69 25.54 -12.96
N HIS A 238 0.47 24.92 -13.22
CA HIS A 238 1.46 25.45 -14.16
C HIS A 238 0.92 25.43 -15.59
N ARG A 239 0.36 24.30 -16.06
CA ARG A 239 -0.30 24.21 -17.38
C ARG A 239 -1.42 25.23 -17.54
N ALA A 240 -2.23 25.46 -16.50
CA ALA A 240 -3.29 26.46 -16.54
C ALA A 240 -2.76 27.90 -16.65
N ARG A 241 -1.64 28.22 -15.99
CA ARG A 241 -0.96 29.52 -16.13
C ARG A 241 -0.40 29.72 -17.52
N VAL A 242 0.30 28.73 -18.07
CA VAL A 242 0.85 28.80 -19.43
C VAL A 242 -0.28 29.00 -20.45
N ARG A 243 -1.38 28.25 -20.36
CA ARG A 243 -2.54 28.47 -21.26
C ARG A 243 -3.17 29.86 -21.12
N LEU A 244 -3.19 30.42 -19.91
CA LEU A 244 -3.69 31.79 -19.69
C LEU A 244 -2.74 32.84 -20.28
N GLU A 245 -1.43 32.62 -20.18
CA GLU A 245 -0.40 33.45 -20.79
C GLU A 245 -0.44 33.37 -22.33
N GLU A 246 -0.61 32.17 -22.89
CA GLU A 246 -0.82 31.96 -24.33
C GLU A 246 -2.11 32.64 -24.82
N ALA A 247 -3.22 32.50 -24.09
CA ALA A 247 -4.46 33.19 -24.42
C ALA A 247 -4.32 34.71 -24.34
N ARG A 248 -3.57 35.22 -23.35
CA ARG A 248 -3.25 36.65 -23.25
C ARG A 248 -2.38 37.10 -24.43
N ALA A 249 -1.35 36.34 -24.80
CA ALA A 249 -0.49 36.64 -25.94
C ALA A 249 -1.25 36.58 -27.28
N ALA A 250 -2.25 35.70 -27.40
CA ALA A 250 -3.12 35.65 -28.58
C ALA A 250 -4.09 36.85 -28.68
N ILE A 251 -4.49 37.43 -27.54
CA ILE A 251 -5.32 38.65 -27.49
C ILE A 251 -4.46 39.92 -27.65
N GLN A 252 -3.21 39.89 -27.18
CA GLN A 252 -2.25 40.98 -27.35
C GLN A 252 -1.80 41.03 -28.82
N ALA A 253 -2.27 42.03 -29.58
CA ALA A 253 -1.81 42.25 -30.95
C ALA A 253 -0.27 42.40 -30.99
N PRO A 254 0.41 41.86 -32.03
CA PRO A 254 1.86 42.00 -32.17
C PRO A 254 2.25 43.48 -32.13
N SER A 255 3.39 43.78 -31.50
CA SER A 255 3.93 45.14 -31.46
C SER A 255 4.14 45.65 -32.89
N TYR A 256 3.82 46.92 -33.15
CA TYR A 256 4.03 47.56 -34.46
C TYR A 256 5.48 47.37 -34.96
N ASP A 257 6.45 47.36 -34.03
CA ASP A 257 7.85 47.12 -34.34
C ASP A 257 8.14 45.68 -34.82
N GLU A 258 7.46 44.67 -34.26
CA GLU A 258 7.61 43.27 -34.71
C GLU A 258 6.98 43.06 -36.10
N VAL A 259 5.88 43.76 -36.39
CA VAL A 259 5.26 43.76 -37.72
C VAL A 259 6.19 44.41 -38.74
N LEU A 260 6.76 45.57 -38.41
CA LEU A 260 7.76 46.25 -39.23
C LEU A 260 8.99 45.39 -39.48
N GLN A 261 9.49 44.70 -38.46
CA GLN A 261 10.70 43.87 -38.59
C GLN A 261 10.45 42.64 -39.47
N LYS A 262 9.25 42.03 -39.39
CA LYS A 262 8.81 40.96 -40.30
C LYS A 262 8.63 41.47 -41.72
N GLU A 263 7.98 42.62 -41.91
CA GLU A 263 7.86 43.32 -43.21
C GLU A 263 9.24 43.59 -43.83
N GLN A 264 10.18 44.11 -43.04
CA GLN A 264 11.54 44.41 -43.47
C GLN A 264 12.32 43.15 -43.84
N HIS A 265 12.14 42.06 -43.08
CA HIS A 265 12.78 40.78 -43.38
C HIS A 265 12.24 40.17 -44.66
N VAL A 266 10.92 40.17 -44.85
CA VAL A 266 10.27 39.71 -46.09
C VAL A 266 10.72 40.56 -47.28
N ARG A 267 10.79 41.88 -47.11
CA ARG A 267 11.30 42.81 -48.14
C ARG A 267 12.77 42.53 -48.48
N ASN A 268 13.62 42.27 -47.49
CA ASN A 268 15.02 41.90 -47.74
C ASN A 268 15.13 40.55 -48.45
N GLN A 269 14.30 39.56 -48.10
CA GLN A 269 14.25 38.27 -48.81
C GLN A 269 13.78 38.45 -50.26
N LEU A 270 12.76 39.28 -50.50
CA LEU A 270 12.30 39.64 -51.84
C LEU A 270 13.38 40.35 -52.65
N ASN A 271 14.11 41.29 -52.04
CA ASN A 271 15.21 41.98 -52.72
C ASN A 271 16.36 41.02 -53.09
N VAL A 272 16.68 40.04 -52.24
CA VAL A 272 17.68 39.01 -52.55
C VAL A 272 17.19 38.09 -53.68
N ILE A 273 15.89 37.76 -53.71
CA ILE A 273 15.29 37.00 -54.80
C ILE A 273 15.31 37.84 -56.09
N GLU A 274 15.02 39.13 -56.03
CA GLU A 274 15.04 40.05 -57.17
C GLU A 274 16.47 40.26 -57.72
N GLU A 275 17.49 40.31 -56.85
CA GLU A 275 18.91 40.26 -57.28
C GLU A 275 19.31 38.91 -57.89
N SER A 276 18.69 37.81 -57.46
CA SER A 276 18.99 36.46 -57.98
C SER A 276 18.33 36.18 -59.34
N ILE A 277 17.22 36.87 -59.66
CA ILE A 277 16.55 36.81 -60.95
C ILE A 277 17.19 37.87 -61.85
N ASP A 278 18.38 37.52 -62.35
CA ASP A 278 19.24 38.40 -63.12
C ASP A 278 18.65 38.72 -64.50
N PHE A 279 17.79 39.74 -64.55
CA PHE A 279 17.29 40.35 -65.78
C PHE A 279 18.45 40.93 -66.62
N ASN A 280 19.61 41.21 -66.01
CA ASN A 280 20.80 41.67 -66.72
C ASN A 280 21.56 40.51 -67.37
N HIS A 281 21.61 39.32 -66.75
CA HIS A 281 22.19 38.12 -67.38
C HIS A 281 21.38 37.66 -68.60
N PHE A 282 20.05 37.70 -68.50
CA PHE A 282 19.19 37.39 -69.66
C PHE A 282 19.33 38.45 -70.76
N ARG A 283 19.42 39.74 -70.41
CA ARG A 283 19.60 40.84 -71.38
C ARG A 283 20.94 40.80 -72.09
N GLU A 284 22.02 40.45 -71.39
CA GLU A 284 23.35 40.34 -71.99
C GLU A 284 23.48 39.10 -72.87
N ASN A 285 22.92 37.95 -72.46
CA ASN A 285 22.84 36.75 -73.32
C ASN A 285 21.85 36.91 -74.50
N TRP A 286 20.80 37.74 -74.38
CA TRP A 286 19.88 38.00 -75.49
C TRP A 286 20.59 38.66 -76.68
N LYS A 287 21.53 39.57 -76.42
CA LYS A 287 22.26 40.30 -77.47
C LYS A 287 23.28 39.44 -78.22
N THR A 288 23.72 38.31 -77.65
CA THR A 288 24.73 37.41 -78.23
C THR A 288 24.12 36.25 -79.03
N LEU A 289 22.80 36.08 -79.00
CA LEU A 289 22.08 35.03 -79.73
C LEU A 289 21.77 35.45 -81.18
N ASN A 290 21.86 34.49 -82.11
CA ASN A 290 21.48 34.72 -83.50
C ASN A 290 19.97 34.92 -83.66
N LYS A 291 19.53 35.63 -84.71
CA LYS A 291 18.11 35.96 -84.98
C LYS A 291 17.15 34.76 -84.97
N GLN A 292 17.66 33.55 -85.27
CA GLN A 292 16.87 32.33 -85.28
C GLN A 292 16.63 31.78 -83.85
N GLN A 293 17.60 31.89 -82.96
CA GLN A 293 17.48 31.49 -81.55
C GLN A 293 16.61 32.46 -80.73
N GLN A 294 16.69 33.77 -81.03
CA GLN A 294 15.79 34.76 -80.42
C GLN A 294 14.32 34.47 -80.73
N LYS A 295 14.02 33.97 -81.95
CA LYS A 295 12.65 33.62 -82.37
C LYS A 295 12.10 32.40 -81.62
N GLU A 296 12.91 31.35 -81.42
CA GLU A 296 12.51 30.17 -80.65
C GLU A 296 12.28 30.50 -79.17
N LEU A 297 13.12 31.35 -78.58
CA LEU A 297 12.97 31.79 -77.19
C LEU A 297 11.75 32.71 -76.98
N SER A 298 11.42 33.57 -77.94
CA SER A 298 10.18 34.38 -77.86
C SER A 298 8.91 33.51 -77.89
N ILE A 299 8.90 32.43 -78.68
CA ILE A 299 7.78 31.49 -78.76
C ILE A 299 7.67 30.66 -77.46
N GLN A 300 8.80 30.33 -76.83
CA GLN A 300 8.81 29.64 -75.54
C GLN A 300 8.30 30.54 -74.40
N MET A 301 8.65 31.83 -74.39
CA MET A 301 8.15 32.77 -73.38
C MET A 301 6.64 33.09 -73.52
N GLU A 302 6.10 33.10 -74.74
CA GLU A 302 4.65 33.26 -74.98
C GLU A 302 3.82 31.99 -74.67
N MET A 303 4.46 30.81 -74.59
CA MET A 303 3.77 29.56 -74.23
C MET A 303 3.65 29.33 -72.72
N TYR A 304 4.47 30.00 -71.90
CA TYR A 304 4.56 29.77 -70.45
C TYR A 304 4.16 30.98 -69.59
N GLY A 305 3.72 32.09 -70.21
CA GLY A 305 3.11 33.25 -69.54
C GLY A 305 1.64 33.40 -69.93
#